data_AF-A0A7Y2HBG3-F1
#
_entry.id   AF-A0A7Y2HBG3-F1
#
_cell.length_a   1.000
_cell.length_b   1.000
_cell.length_c   1.000
_cell.angle_alpha   90.00
_cell.angle_beta   90.00
_cell.angle_gamma   90.00
#
_symmetry.space_group_name_H-M   'P 1'
#
loop_
_entity.id
_entity.type
_entity.pdbx_description
1 polymer ?
#
loop_
_entity_poly.entity_id
_entity_poly.type
_entity_poly.pdbx_seq_one_letter_code
_entity_poly.pdbx_strand_id
1 'polypeptide(L)'
;MIKKFCILCWVLCATTLFFKVNAQSLSCNNHINVSVNEQCSIDLTVDMLLEGNVDIGEDIDDDAYTYTVFDLAGDPLVYGNIDGPTEVLGIVLDANLDFEVQHEGGNTCWGTLLFEDKIAPTLDCDCPVGGEDLDNDGIVDGYSENCTLTCWELPILKDKYWDRLRDNLVPEMVDDFVDDNTSDNCDGVSEDDVSYYDVYVDLGPCNGALLRRTWTVNYDAGGNGSVSCTREYFFKPVGLETVIEARVDPVSGAFEVIEDTLLLPPSIVELSCGADLSPEGITAFFDNPATVDQDTNDDRIDPDELDIDLVVENNEGIAYAYPHYYIEGRNPSGPHAQAVNTEVCNFIVAYTDQEIDACAPGCYGNRKVLRTWTVLESCSANYIE
;
A
#
# COMPACT_ATOMS: atom_id res chain seq x y z
N MET A 1 21.27 68.59 85.46
CA MET A 1 22.02 69.82 85.09
C MET A 1 21.97 69.94 83.57
N ILE A 2 21.11 70.79 82.98
CA ILE A 2 21.40 72.21 82.63
C ILE A 2 22.59 72.23 81.63
N LYS A 3 22.49 72.62 80.33
CA LYS A 3 21.67 73.63 79.66
C LYS A 3 21.88 73.58 78.11
N LYS A 4 20.86 74.06 77.37
CA LYS A 4 20.87 74.89 76.12
C LYS A 4 21.48 74.28 74.84
N PHE A 5 20.77 74.08 73.71
CA PHE A 5 19.91 74.94 72.87
C PHE A 5 20.61 76.19 72.27
N CYS A 6 20.94 76.14 70.98
CA CYS A 6 20.93 77.22 69.96
C CYS A 6 21.61 76.71 68.66
N ILE A 7 20.96 76.51 67.51
CA ILE A 7 20.34 77.44 66.53
C ILE A 7 21.14 77.38 65.18
N LEU A 8 20.37 77.40 64.08
CA LEU A 8 20.71 77.64 62.66
C LEU A 8 21.32 76.44 61.87
N CYS A 9 20.55 75.73 61.04
CA CYS A 9 20.02 76.10 59.71
C CYS A 9 21.09 76.01 58.61
N TRP A 10 21.06 74.93 57.82
CA TRP A 10 20.98 75.05 56.38
C TRP A 10 20.43 73.77 55.75
N VAL A 11 19.30 73.94 55.08
CA VAL A 11 18.66 72.98 54.19
C VAL A 11 19.51 72.93 52.92
N LEU A 12 20.06 71.76 52.58
CA LEU A 12 20.32 71.40 51.19
C LEU A 12 19.44 70.20 50.87
N CYS A 13 18.32 70.49 50.20
CA CYS A 13 17.40 69.54 49.63
C CYS A 13 18.14 68.77 48.54
N ALA A 14 18.63 67.57 48.85
CA ALA A 14 19.04 66.62 47.83
C ALA A 14 17.76 66.09 47.20
N THR A 15 17.37 66.66 46.06
CA THR A 15 16.36 66.09 45.18
C THR A 15 16.88 64.76 44.68
N THR A 16 16.56 63.69 45.39
CA THR A 16 16.60 62.33 44.86
C THR A 16 15.62 62.29 43.70
N LEU A 17 16.13 62.34 42.47
CA LEU A 17 15.42 61.84 41.30
C LEU A 17 15.17 60.35 41.56
N PHE A 18 13.99 60.05 42.09
CA PHE A 18 13.42 58.73 41.91
C PHE A 18 13.09 58.61 40.43
N PHE A 19 13.99 58.01 39.66
CA PHE A 19 13.56 57.34 38.44
C PHE A 19 12.53 56.32 38.87
N LYS A 20 11.25 56.57 38.56
CA LYS A 20 10.28 55.48 38.47
C LYS A 20 10.75 54.63 37.30
N VAL A 21 11.54 53.61 37.58
CA VAL A 21 11.64 52.45 36.69
C VAL A 21 10.26 51.81 36.80
N ASN A 22 9.35 52.17 35.88
CA ASN A 22 8.20 51.32 35.63
C ASN A 22 8.82 50.06 35.02
N ALA A 23 9.05 49.03 35.83
CA ALA A 23 9.18 47.69 35.29
C ALA A 23 7.84 47.40 34.60
N GLN A 24 7.83 47.34 33.27
CA GLN A 24 6.70 46.76 32.55
C GLN A 24 6.46 45.38 33.15
N SER A 25 5.25 45.12 33.64
CA SER A 25 4.86 43.83 34.18
C SER A 25 4.72 42.88 32.99
N LEU A 26 5.73 42.06 32.76
CA LEU A 26 5.71 41.02 31.73
C LEU A 26 5.02 39.78 32.31
N SER A 27 3.98 39.28 31.64
CA SER A 27 3.25 38.07 32.02
C SER A 27 3.02 37.22 30.78
N CYS A 28 3.19 35.90 30.90
CA CYS A 28 3.06 34.93 29.83
C CYS A 28 1.79 34.09 30.05
N ASN A 29 1.20 33.57 28.98
CA ASN A 29 0.15 32.56 29.07
C ASN A 29 0.70 31.33 29.78
N ASN A 30 -0.07 30.79 30.74
CA ASN A 30 0.36 29.60 31.49
C ASN A 30 0.54 28.37 30.59
N HIS A 31 -0.38 28.18 29.64
CA HIS A 31 -0.35 27.09 28.66
C HIS A 31 -1.01 27.52 27.35
N ILE A 32 -0.43 27.15 26.21
CA ILE A 32 -1.04 27.33 24.89
C ILE A 32 -0.88 26.07 24.03
N ASN A 33 -1.80 25.88 23.08
CA ASN A 33 -1.67 24.87 22.04
C ASN A 33 -1.45 25.58 20.71
N VAL A 34 -0.50 25.10 19.93
CA VAL A 34 -0.11 25.68 18.65
C VAL A 34 -0.18 24.59 17.60
N SER A 35 -1.06 24.74 16.62
CA SER A 35 -1.11 23.86 15.46
C SER A 35 0.02 24.18 14.49
N VAL A 36 0.68 23.15 13.97
CA VAL A 36 1.56 23.29 12.80
C VAL A 36 0.74 23.50 11.53
N ASN A 37 1.37 24.08 10.50
CA ASN A 37 0.76 24.32 9.20
C ASN A 37 1.01 23.18 8.20
N GLU A 38 0.52 23.35 6.97
CA GLU A 38 0.61 22.37 5.87
C GLU A 38 2.05 21.96 5.49
N GLN A 39 3.07 22.69 5.93
CA GLN A 39 4.49 22.40 5.69
C GLN A 39 5.21 21.92 6.96
N CYS A 40 4.47 21.39 7.94
CA CYS A 40 4.96 21.04 9.27
C CYS A 40 5.78 22.18 9.91
N SER A 41 5.35 23.42 9.69
CA SER A 41 6.05 24.59 10.20
C SER A 41 5.20 25.28 11.27
N ILE A 42 5.88 26.00 12.15
CA ILE A 42 5.24 26.69 13.28
C ILE A 42 4.99 28.14 12.88
N ASP A 43 3.77 28.61 13.06
CA ASP A 43 3.42 30.03 12.96
C ASP A 43 3.18 30.60 14.37
N LEU A 44 4.27 30.83 15.11
CA LEU A 44 4.25 31.31 16.51
C LEU A 44 4.90 32.68 16.64
N THR A 45 4.13 33.67 17.05
CA THR A 45 4.62 35.02 17.38
C THR A 45 4.62 35.25 18.88
N VAL A 46 5.44 36.21 19.34
CA VAL A 46 5.53 36.52 20.77
C VAL A 46 4.22 37.01 21.40
N ASP A 47 3.34 37.63 20.63
CA ASP A 47 2.02 38.09 21.10
C ASP A 47 1.15 36.91 21.57
N MET A 48 1.26 35.75 20.91
CA MET A 48 0.53 34.54 21.29
C MET A 48 0.98 33.98 22.66
N LEU A 49 2.19 34.33 23.10
CA LEU A 49 2.80 33.86 24.35
C LEU A 49 2.48 34.76 25.55
N LEU A 50 2.08 36.01 25.32
CA LEU A 50 1.89 37.01 26.37
C LEU A 50 0.46 37.05 26.91
N GLU A 51 0.32 37.37 28.20
CA GLU A 51 -0.97 37.59 28.84
C GLU A 51 -1.43 39.05 28.71
N GLY A 52 -2.65 39.24 28.19
CA GLY A 52 -3.31 40.54 28.11
C GLY A 52 -3.00 41.30 26.81
N ASN A 53 -3.75 42.38 26.56
CA ASN A 53 -3.50 43.27 25.43
C ASN A 53 -2.29 44.15 25.76
N VAL A 54 -1.09 43.59 25.63
CA VAL A 54 0.12 44.40 25.56
C VAL A 54 -0.09 45.24 24.31
N ASP A 55 -0.22 46.55 24.47
CA ASP A 55 -0.40 47.46 23.33
C ASP A 55 0.95 47.51 22.60
N ILE A 56 1.26 46.45 21.85
CA ILE A 56 2.50 46.31 21.06
C ILE A 56 2.56 47.44 20.01
N GLY A 57 1.42 48.07 19.74
CA GLY A 57 1.18 49.13 18.76
C GLY A 57 2.06 50.39 18.82
N GLU A 58 2.84 50.61 19.89
CA GLU A 58 3.88 51.66 19.93
C GLU A 58 5.32 51.12 20.02
N ASP A 59 5.51 49.81 20.27
CA ASP A 59 6.81 49.11 20.35
C ASP A 59 7.05 48.15 19.14
N ILE A 60 6.19 48.20 18.10
CA ILE A 60 6.27 47.39 16.85
C ILE A 60 7.63 47.56 16.11
N ASP A 61 8.42 48.58 16.42
CA ASP A 61 9.57 48.99 15.61
C ASP A 61 10.96 48.44 16.06
N ASP A 62 11.11 47.61 17.12
CA ASP A 62 12.47 47.37 17.67
C ASP A 62 12.82 45.95 18.17
N ASP A 63 12.15 44.88 17.74
CA ASP A 63 12.53 43.50 18.14
C ASP A 63 12.66 43.29 19.68
N ALA A 64 12.00 44.14 20.46
CA ALA A 64 12.25 44.27 21.90
C ALA A 64 11.85 43.01 22.70
N TYR A 65 11.09 42.12 22.07
CA TYR A 65 10.63 40.85 22.62
C TYR A 65 11.11 39.70 21.76
N THR A 66 11.79 38.76 22.41
CA THR A 66 12.17 37.48 21.81
C THR A 66 11.61 36.35 22.66
N TYR A 67 11.46 35.18 22.04
CA TYR A 67 11.10 33.97 22.76
C TYR A 67 12.04 32.82 22.40
N THR A 68 12.12 31.86 23.32
CA THR A 68 12.81 30.59 23.11
C THR A 68 11.92 29.47 23.60
N VAL A 69 11.74 28.44 22.78
CA VAL A 69 11.08 27.18 23.15
C VAL A 69 12.16 26.13 23.40
N PHE A 70 12.01 25.36 24.47
CA PHE A 70 12.97 24.34 24.88
C PHE A 70 12.41 22.94 24.69
N ASP A 71 13.28 21.97 24.40
CA ASP A 71 12.93 20.56 24.41
C ASP A 71 12.74 20.03 25.85
N LEU A 72 12.43 18.73 25.96
CA LEU A 72 12.27 18.06 27.25
C LEU A 72 13.57 17.93 28.07
N ALA A 73 14.74 18.17 27.45
CA ALA A 73 16.04 18.21 28.12
C ALA A 73 16.44 19.64 28.55
N GLY A 74 15.69 20.65 28.11
CA GLY A 74 15.97 22.07 28.36
C GLY A 74 16.88 22.71 27.32
N ASP A 75 17.14 22.04 26.19
CA ASP A 75 17.91 22.60 25.08
C ASP A 75 16.99 23.42 24.14
N PRO A 76 17.46 24.54 23.56
CA PRO A 76 16.63 25.36 22.67
C PRO A 76 16.22 24.62 21.39
N LEU A 77 14.93 24.68 21.05
CA LEU A 77 14.32 24.15 19.82
C LEU A 77 13.94 25.24 18.82
N VAL A 78 13.34 26.32 19.31
CA VAL A 78 12.81 27.40 18.46
C VAL A 78 13.21 28.73 19.07
N TYR A 79 13.72 29.62 18.24
CA TYR A 79 13.88 31.04 18.54
C TYR A 79 12.90 31.84 17.70
N GLY A 80 12.38 32.92 18.25
CA GLY A 80 11.52 33.83 17.49
C GLY A 80 11.32 35.17 18.16
N ASN A 81 10.56 36.03 17.47
CA ASN A 81 10.25 37.39 17.87
C ASN A 81 8.79 37.73 17.52
N ILE A 82 8.51 39.01 17.30
CA ILE A 82 7.19 39.50 16.92
C ILE A 82 6.77 39.06 15.50
N ASP A 83 7.71 38.84 14.59
CA ASP A 83 7.45 38.46 13.20
C ASP A 83 7.31 36.94 13.01
N GLY A 84 7.61 36.14 14.04
CA GLY A 84 7.50 34.69 14.02
C GLY A 84 8.77 33.98 14.47
N PRO A 85 8.92 32.67 14.16
CA PRO A 85 10.17 31.95 14.37
C PRO A 85 11.30 32.51 13.50
N THR A 86 12.43 32.82 14.13
CA THR A 86 13.66 33.27 13.46
C THR A 86 14.61 32.11 13.17
N GLU A 87 14.58 31.06 14.00
CA GLU A 87 15.34 29.83 13.81
C GLU A 87 14.59 28.64 14.43
N VAL A 88 14.42 27.58 13.65
CA VAL A 88 13.79 26.32 14.09
C VAL A 88 14.82 25.20 13.97
N LEU A 89 15.29 24.72 15.12
CA LEU A 89 16.26 23.62 15.24
C LEU A 89 15.57 22.25 15.25
N GLY A 90 14.30 22.21 15.62
CA GLY A 90 13.46 21.01 15.60
C GLY A 90 12.05 21.31 16.09
N ILE A 91 11.13 20.39 15.81
CA ILE A 91 9.74 20.42 16.28
C ILE A 91 9.49 19.10 17.00
N VAL A 92 8.90 19.17 18.19
CA VAL A 92 8.46 18.00 18.94
C VAL A 92 6.96 18.12 19.11
N LEU A 93 6.21 17.28 18.39
CA LEU A 93 4.76 17.20 18.46
C LEU A 93 4.33 16.44 19.73
N ASP A 94 3.12 16.74 20.21
CA ASP A 94 2.41 16.03 21.27
C ASP A 94 3.16 15.93 22.61
N ALA A 95 4.11 16.84 22.84
CA ALA A 95 4.83 17.00 24.09
C ALA A 95 4.61 18.39 24.68
N ASN A 96 4.40 18.46 26.00
CA ASN A 96 4.40 19.73 26.72
C ASN A 96 5.83 20.26 26.82
N LEU A 97 6.11 21.33 26.10
CA LEU A 97 7.38 22.04 26.06
C LEU A 97 7.33 23.31 26.91
N ASP A 98 8.48 23.77 27.38
CA ASP A 98 8.60 25.05 28.09
C ASP A 98 8.97 26.15 27.10
N PHE A 99 8.44 27.36 27.31
CA PHE A 99 8.89 28.56 26.60
C PHE A 99 9.26 29.68 27.57
N GLU A 100 10.21 30.52 27.17
CA GLU A 100 10.56 31.76 27.86
C GLU A 100 10.44 32.93 26.88
N VAL A 101 9.80 34.02 27.32
CA VAL A 101 9.79 35.30 26.62
C VAL A 101 10.69 36.27 27.37
N GLN A 102 11.58 36.94 26.63
CA GLN A 102 12.48 37.95 27.16
C GLN A 102 12.20 39.30 26.52
N HIS A 103 12.16 40.34 27.37
CA HIS A 103 12.16 41.74 26.94
C HIS A 103 13.57 42.34 27.07
N GLU A 104 13.97 43.24 26.16
CA GLU A 104 15.27 43.94 26.20
C GLU A 104 15.53 44.69 27.53
N GLY A 105 14.47 45.10 28.22
CA GLY A 105 14.54 45.70 29.56
C GLY A 105 14.95 44.72 30.68
N GLY A 106 15.19 43.44 30.37
CA GLY A 106 15.69 42.41 31.28
C GLY A 106 14.61 41.66 32.06
N ASN A 107 13.33 41.85 31.72
CA ASN A 107 12.24 41.09 32.29
C ASN A 107 12.02 39.82 31.46
N THR A 108 11.73 38.70 32.14
CA THR A 108 11.33 37.45 31.50
C THR A 108 10.02 36.94 32.08
N CYS A 109 9.28 36.19 31.27
CA CYS A 109 8.18 35.34 31.73
C CYS A 109 8.27 33.98 31.03
N TRP A 110 7.58 32.98 31.58
CA TRP A 110 7.62 31.62 31.07
C TRP A 110 6.23 30.99 31.11
N GLY A 111 6.06 29.95 30.32
CA GLY A 111 4.86 29.14 30.26
C GLY A 111 5.15 27.80 29.60
N THR A 112 4.08 27.06 29.32
CA THR A 112 4.17 25.79 28.59
C THR A 112 3.44 25.89 27.27
N LEU A 113 3.86 25.12 26.28
CA LEU A 113 3.13 24.98 25.02
C LEU A 113 3.10 23.53 24.54
N LEU A 114 2.13 23.24 23.69
CA LEU A 114 2.01 21.97 22.98
C LEU A 114 1.95 22.26 21.48
N PHE A 115 2.89 21.71 20.71
CA PHE A 115 2.76 21.66 19.26
C PHE A 115 1.93 20.44 18.88
N GLU A 116 0.89 20.63 18.08
CA GLU A 116 -0.01 19.57 17.63
C GLU A 116 -0.11 19.59 16.10
N ASP A 117 -0.08 18.43 15.46
CA ASP A 117 -0.64 18.32 14.12
C ASP A 117 -2.16 18.23 14.21
N LYS A 118 -2.86 19.00 13.38
CA LYS A 118 -4.33 18.98 13.30
C LYS A 118 -4.86 18.79 11.89
N ILE A 119 -3.96 18.55 10.95
CA ILE A 119 -4.31 18.24 9.57
C ILE A 119 -4.42 16.72 9.49
N ALA A 120 -5.44 16.25 8.76
CA ALA A 120 -5.61 14.83 8.55
C ALA A 120 -4.73 14.36 7.39
N PRO A 121 -4.17 13.14 7.45
CA PRO A 121 -3.46 12.57 6.33
C PRO A 121 -4.40 12.41 5.13
N THR A 122 -3.81 12.47 3.94
CA THR A 122 -4.47 12.22 2.67
C THR A 122 -4.07 10.86 2.13
N LEU A 123 -5.02 10.15 1.52
CA LEU A 123 -4.79 8.84 0.93
C LEU A 123 -4.86 8.95 -0.59
N ASP A 124 -3.83 8.45 -1.27
CA ASP A 124 -3.86 8.25 -2.73
C ASP A 124 -4.35 6.83 -3.03
N CYS A 125 -5.50 6.75 -3.69
CA CYS A 125 -6.18 5.48 -3.92
C CYS A 125 -6.53 5.36 -5.40
N ASP A 126 -5.65 4.68 -6.12
CA ASP A 126 -5.94 4.16 -7.46
C ASP A 126 -7.03 3.06 -7.40
N CYS A 127 -7.43 2.53 -8.56
CA CYS A 127 -8.48 1.53 -8.67
C CYS A 127 -9.81 1.98 -8.02
N PRO A 128 -10.42 3.10 -8.47
CA PRO A 128 -11.64 3.61 -7.86
C PRO A 128 -12.82 2.63 -7.96
N VAL A 129 -13.69 2.64 -6.94
CA VAL A 129 -14.92 1.83 -6.95
C VAL A 129 -15.82 2.23 -8.10
N GLY A 130 -16.20 1.24 -8.91
CA GLY A 130 -16.99 1.38 -10.12
C GLY A 130 -16.16 1.41 -11.40
N GLY A 131 -14.83 1.44 -11.30
CA GLY A 131 -13.92 1.64 -12.42
C GLY A 131 -13.59 3.11 -12.67
N GLU A 132 -12.81 3.34 -13.71
CA GLU A 132 -12.34 4.67 -14.12
C GLU A 132 -12.69 4.99 -15.58
N ASP A 133 -12.50 6.26 -15.92
CA ASP A 133 -12.68 6.80 -17.27
C ASP A 133 -11.33 6.72 -18.00
N LEU A 134 -11.16 5.67 -18.80
CA LEU A 134 -9.87 5.33 -19.42
C LEU A 134 -9.51 6.27 -20.57
N ASP A 135 -10.49 6.92 -21.21
CA ASP A 135 -10.30 7.82 -22.35
C ASP A 135 -10.54 9.31 -22.04
N ASN A 136 -10.90 9.63 -20.80
CA ASN A 136 -11.20 10.95 -20.27
C ASN A 136 -12.41 11.62 -20.98
N ASP A 137 -13.41 10.85 -21.41
CA ASP A 137 -14.63 11.37 -22.04
C ASP A 137 -15.75 11.76 -21.03
N GLY A 138 -15.52 11.49 -19.74
CA GLY A 138 -16.43 11.71 -18.63
C GLY A 138 -17.33 10.51 -18.32
N ILE A 139 -17.13 9.36 -18.95
CA ILE A 139 -17.88 8.13 -18.74
C ILE A 139 -16.92 7.05 -18.20
N VAL A 140 -17.31 6.41 -17.10
CA VAL A 140 -16.59 5.24 -16.61
C VAL A 140 -16.80 4.09 -17.58
N ASP A 141 -15.72 3.63 -18.20
CA ASP A 141 -15.74 2.66 -19.29
C ASP A 141 -14.86 1.43 -19.05
N GLY A 142 -14.14 1.36 -17.93
CA GLY A 142 -13.39 0.17 -17.56
C GLY A 142 -12.65 0.26 -16.24
N TYR A 143 -11.66 -0.62 -16.10
CA TYR A 143 -10.68 -0.64 -15.03
C TYR A 143 -9.31 -0.58 -15.71
N SER A 144 -8.35 0.12 -15.11
CA SER A 144 -6.95 0.11 -15.58
C SER A 144 -6.34 -1.29 -15.49
N GLU A 145 -5.24 -1.47 -16.22
CA GLU A 145 -4.53 -2.75 -16.30
C GLU A 145 -4.04 -3.22 -14.92
N ASN A 146 -3.55 -2.32 -14.07
CA ASN A 146 -3.11 -2.65 -12.70
C ASN A 146 -4.27 -2.96 -11.73
N CYS A 147 -5.51 -2.66 -12.11
CA CYS A 147 -6.71 -2.97 -11.34
C CYS A 147 -7.50 -4.13 -11.95
N THR A 148 -6.99 -4.73 -13.03
CA THR A 148 -7.64 -5.82 -13.76
C THR A 148 -6.79 -7.08 -13.64
N LEU A 149 -7.38 -8.12 -13.08
CA LEU A 149 -6.80 -9.45 -12.97
C LEU A 149 -7.61 -10.42 -13.81
N THR A 150 -7.03 -11.57 -14.10
CA THR A 150 -7.75 -12.69 -14.70
C THR A 150 -8.50 -13.48 -13.65
N CYS A 151 -9.63 -14.07 -14.05
CA CYS A 151 -10.50 -14.84 -13.16
C CYS A 151 -9.81 -15.99 -12.40
N TRP A 152 -8.76 -16.60 -12.95
CA TRP A 152 -8.03 -17.70 -12.32
C TRP A 152 -7.03 -17.23 -11.26
N GLU A 153 -6.81 -15.92 -11.12
CA GLU A 153 -6.03 -15.33 -10.02
C GLU A 153 -6.88 -15.07 -8.78
N LEU A 154 -8.22 -15.06 -8.90
CA LEU A 154 -9.11 -14.84 -7.77
C LEU A 154 -8.93 -15.86 -6.62
N PRO A 155 -8.82 -17.17 -6.88
CA PRO A 155 -8.56 -18.15 -5.84
C PRO A 155 -7.27 -17.87 -5.07
N ILE A 156 -6.20 -17.41 -5.74
CA ILE A 156 -4.89 -17.10 -5.13
C ILE A 156 -5.05 -16.13 -3.95
N LEU A 157 -5.88 -15.10 -4.14
CA LEU A 157 -6.17 -14.10 -3.12
C LEU A 157 -7.16 -14.64 -2.08
N LYS A 158 -8.27 -15.23 -2.53
CA LYS A 158 -9.39 -15.63 -1.68
C LYS A 158 -9.01 -16.76 -0.71
N ASP A 159 -8.23 -17.72 -1.17
CA ASP A 159 -7.82 -18.91 -0.41
C ASP A 159 -6.44 -18.71 0.26
N LYS A 160 -5.88 -17.50 0.15
CA LYS A 160 -4.67 -17.06 0.85
C LYS A 160 -3.43 -17.91 0.54
N TYR A 161 -3.16 -18.18 -0.74
CA TYR A 161 -2.09 -19.08 -1.16
C TYR A 161 -0.69 -18.68 -0.63
N TRP A 162 -0.04 -17.70 -1.25
CA TRP A 162 1.30 -17.27 -0.89
C TRP A 162 1.39 -15.76 -0.84
N ASP A 163 1.76 -15.23 0.34
CA ASP A 163 1.74 -13.79 0.64
C ASP A 163 2.44 -12.96 -0.43
N ARG A 164 3.62 -13.38 -0.90
CA ARG A 164 4.37 -12.62 -1.91
C ARG A 164 3.66 -12.56 -3.26
N LEU A 165 3.01 -13.64 -3.70
CA LEU A 165 2.24 -13.61 -4.94
C LEU A 165 0.97 -12.78 -4.76
N ARG A 166 0.28 -12.92 -3.62
CA ARG A 166 -0.90 -12.09 -3.35
C ARG A 166 -0.56 -10.62 -3.36
N ASP A 167 0.53 -10.24 -2.70
CA ASP A 167 1.01 -8.86 -2.66
C ASP A 167 1.43 -8.33 -4.04
N ASN A 168 2.08 -9.16 -4.85
CA ASN A 168 2.39 -8.83 -6.25
C ASN A 168 1.12 -8.60 -7.10
N LEU A 169 0.06 -9.37 -6.86
CA LEU A 169 -1.20 -9.28 -7.60
C LEU A 169 -2.07 -8.11 -7.13
N VAL A 170 -2.20 -7.97 -5.80
CA VAL A 170 -3.01 -6.95 -5.14
C VAL A 170 -2.28 -6.51 -3.86
N PRO A 171 -1.67 -5.31 -3.86
CA PRO A 171 -0.83 -4.83 -2.76
C PRO A 171 -1.49 -4.97 -1.40
N GLU A 172 -0.85 -5.70 -0.49
CA GLU A 172 -1.31 -6.02 0.86
C GLU A 172 -0.33 -5.61 1.97
N MET A 173 0.92 -5.26 1.62
CA MET A 173 1.89 -4.73 2.57
C MET A 173 1.51 -3.34 3.08
N VAL A 174 1.46 -3.23 4.40
CA VAL A 174 1.05 -2.00 5.09
C VAL A 174 2.15 -0.93 5.02
N ASP A 175 3.41 -1.33 5.18
CA ASP A 175 4.57 -0.43 5.03
C ASP A 175 4.56 0.27 3.68
N ASP A 176 4.44 -0.51 2.60
CA ASP A 176 4.40 0.01 1.23
C ASP A 176 3.19 0.95 1.02
N PHE A 177 2.04 0.64 1.61
CA PHE A 177 0.86 1.53 1.54
C PHE A 177 1.08 2.86 2.28
N VAL A 178 1.76 2.85 3.43
CA VAL A 178 2.10 4.09 4.15
C VAL A 178 3.05 4.93 3.30
N ASP A 179 4.10 4.32 2.76
CA ASP A 179 5.13 5.02 1.99
C ASP A 179 4.64 5.55 0.64
N ASP A 180 3.84 4.76 -0.09
CA ASP A 180 3.45 5.07 -1.47
C ASP A 180 2.06 5.72 -1.59
N ASN A 181 1.16 5.50 -0.62
CA ASN A 181 -0.25 5.88 -0.73
C ASN A 181 -0.75 6.78 0.41
N THR A 182 0.09 7.17 1.36
CA THR A 182 -0.29 8.10 2.44
C THR A 182 0.59 9.35 2.40
N SER A 183 -0.02 10.53 2.55
CA SER A 183 0.71 11.78 2.67
C SER A 183 0.15 12.62 3.81
N ASP A 184 1.02 13.01 4.72
CA ASP A 184 0.73 13.85 5.88
C ASP A 184 1.73 15.02 5.92
N ASN A 185 1.36 16.16 6.50
CA ASN A 185 2.26 17.31 6.54
C ASN A 185 3.47 17.05 7.45
N CYS A 186 3.32 16.27 8.53
CA CYS A 186 4.37 16.02 9.52
C CYS A 186 4.84 14.56 9.61
N ASP A 187 4.52 13.73 8.61
CA ASP A 187 4.89 12.31 8.55
C ASP A 187 4.52 11.54 9.84
N GLY A 188 3.31 11.78 10.37
CA GLY A 188 2.86 11.21 11.65
C GLY A 188 2.26 9.80 11.57
N VAL A 189 2.14 9.22 10.37
CA VAL A 189 1.49 7.93 10.15
C VAL A 189 2.52 6.80 10.12
N SER A 190 2.27 5.73 10.86
CA SER A 190 3.09 4.52 10.87
C SER A 190 2.31 3.27 10.45
N GLU A 191 3.00 2.16 10.23
CA GLU A 191 2.37 0.87 9.90
C GLU A 191 1.35 0.42 10.95
N ASP A 192 1.57 0.75 12.23
CA ASP A 192 0.69 0.40 13.35
C ASP A 192 -0.66 1.14 13.28
N ASP A 193 -0.72 2.24 12.54
CA ASP A 193 -1.91 3.08 12.39
C ASP A 193 -2.83 2.62 11.26
N VAL A 194 -2.33 1.72 10.40
CA VAL A 194 -2.98 1.33 9.16
C VAL A 194 -3.55 -0.09 9.24
N SER A 195 -4.71 -0.26 8.65
CA SER A 195 -5.36 -1.57 8.51
C SER A 195 -6.15 -1.64 7.21
N TYR A 196 -6.37 -2.85 6.71
CA TYR A 196 -7.27 -3.07 5.58
C TYR A 196 -8.20 -4.26 5.80
N TYR A 197 -9.30 -4.28 5.05
CA TYR A 197 -10.15 -5.46 4.94
C TYR A 197 -10.66 -5.64 3.51
N ASP A 198 -10.99 -6.89 3.19
CA ASP A 198 -11.39 -7.31 1.85
C ASP A 198 -12.86 -7.73 1.80
N VAL A 199 -13.53 -7.35 0.70
CA VAL A 199 -14.89 -7.78 0.36
C VAL A 199 -14.89 -8.31 -1.07
N TYR A 200 -15.22 -9.58 -1.23
CA TYR A 200 -15.38 -10.22 -2.53
C TYR A 200 -16.84 -10.14 -3.00
N VAL A 201 -17.04 -9.79 -4.26
CA VAL A 201 -18.36 -9.74 -4.92
C VAL A 201 -18.32 -10.62 -6.16
N ASP A 202 -19.16 -11.65 -6.18
CA ASP A 202 -19.38 -12.48 -7.37
C ASP A 202 -20.43 -11.84 -8.27
N LEU A 203 -20.06 -11.48 -9.50
CA LEU A 203 -20.97 -10.90 -10.50
C LEU A 203 -21.57 -11.98 -11.43
N GLY A 204 -21.28 -13.24 -11.14
CA GLY A 204 -21.62 -14.41 -11.92
C GLY A 204 -20.52 -14.77 -12.94
N PRO A 205 -20.58 -15.99 -13.51
CA PRO A 205 -19.51 -16.56 -14.32
C PRO A 205 -19.15 -15.72 -15.55
N CYS A 206 -20.07 -14.89 -16.04
CA CYS A 206 -19.91 -14.12 -17.27
C CYS A 206 -19.56 -12.65 -17.05
N ASN A 207 -19.73 -12.15 -15.84
CA ASN A 207 -19.41 -10.76 -15.53
C ASN A 207 -18.17 -10.66 -14.62
N GLY A 208 -17.60 -11.78 -14.19
CA GLY A 208 -16.40 -11.82 -13.38
C GLY A 208 -16.68 -11.65 -11.90
N ALA A 209 -15.68 -11.14 -11.18
CA ALA A 209 -15.78 -10.86 -9.76
C ALA A 209 -15.08 -9.54 -9.42
N LEU A 210 -15.36 -9.00 -8.24
CA LEU A 210 -14.69 -7.83 -7.68
C LEU A 210 -14.05 -8.19 -6.35
N LEU A 211 -12.85 -7.67 -6.11
CA LEU A 211 -12.27 -7.53 -4.78
C LEU A 211 -12.28 -6.04 -4.41
N ARG A 212 -12.94 -5.70 -3.31
CA ARG A 212 -12.89 -4.37 -2.71
C ARG A 212 -12.00 -4.42 -1.48
N ARG A 213 -10.85 -3.73 -1.52
CA ARG A 213 -9.95 -3.57 -0.39
C ARG A 213 -10.13 -2.17 0.19
N THR A 214 -10.59 -2.08 1.43
CA THR A 214 -10.74 -0.79 2.12
C THR A 214 -9.57 -0.60 3.08
N TRP A 215 -8.71 0.38 2.78
CA TRP A 215 -7.63 0.82 3.65
C TRP A 215 -8.15 1.88 4.62
N THR A 216 -7.72 1.80 5.88
CA THR A 216 -8.06 2.74 6.95
C THR A 216 -6.79 3.12 7.69
N VAL A 217 -6.53 4.42 7.75
CA VAL A 217 -5.42 5.03 8.50
C VAL A 217 -6.02 5.78 9.68
N ASN A 218 -5.61 5.39 10.88
CA ASN A 218 -5.93 6.12 12.11
C ASN A 218 -4.89 7.23 12.32
N TYR A 219 -5.29 8.34 12.91
CA TYR A 219 -4.38 9.45 13.20
C TYR A 219 -4.88 10.23 14.41
N ASP A 220 -4.00 11.04 15.01
CA ASP A 220 -4.37 12.00 16.05
C ASP A 220 -4.20 13.42 15.51
N ALA A 221 -5.29 14.19 15.44
CA ALA A 221 -5.31 15.57 14.96
C ALA A 221 -5.89 16.52 16.03
N GLY A 222 -5.43 16.36 17.28
CA GLY A 222 -6.08 16.94 18.46
C GLY A 222 -7.30 16.12 18.94
N GLY A 223 -7.27 14.82 18.62
CA GLY A 223 -8.25 13.79 18.91
C GLY A 223 -8.15 12.65 17.89
N ASN A 224 -8.48 11.41 18.31
CA ASN A 224 -8.46 10.24 17.42
C ASN A 224 -9.41 10.42 16.22
N GLY A 225 -8.85 10.35 15.03
CA GLY A 225 -9.53 10.35 13.73
C GLY A 225 -9.17 9.13 12.90
N SER A 226 -9.87 8.97 11.77
CA SER A 226 -9.56 7.95 10.78
C SER A 226 -9.94 8.43 9.38
N VAL A 227 -9.05 8.24 8.41
CA VAL A 227 -9.35 8.38 6.98
C VAL A 227 -9.35 6.99 6.35
N SER A 228 -10.19 6.80 5.32
CA SER A 228 -10.29 5.51 4.65
C SER A 228 -10.58 5.69 3.18
N CYS A 229 -10.08 4.78 2.35
CA CYS A 229 -10.44 4.70 0.95
C CYS A 229 -10.65 3.23 0.53
N THR A 230 -11.31 3.01 -0.59
CA THR A 230 -11.57 1.66 -1.11
C THR A 230 -11.04 1.55 -2.53
N ARG A 231 -10.15 0.58 -2.74
CA ARG A 231 -9.67 0.13 -4.04
C ARG A 231 -10.54 -1.04 -4.52
N GLU A 232 -10.89 -1.06 -5.80
CA GLU A 232 -11.69 -2.11 -6.43
C GLU A 232 -10.93 -2.76 -7.59
N TYR A 233 -10.68 -4.06 -7.46
CA TYR A 233 -9.98 -4.87 -8.45
C TYR A 233 -11.00 -5.75 -9.18
N PHE A 234 -10.91 -5.79 -10.50
CA PHE A 234 -11.81 -6.54 -11.36
C PHE A 234 -11.16 -7.84 -11.87
N PHE A 235 -11.78 -8.98 -11.57
CA PHE A 235 -11.37 -10.28 -12.08
C PHE A 235 -12.15 -10.59 -13.35
N LYS A 236 -11.50 -10.33 -14.48
CA LYS A 236 -12.08 -10.41 -15.82
C LYS A 236 -12.27 -11.88 -16.24
N PRO A 237 -13.46 -12.25 -16.77
CA PRO A 237 -13.65 -13.51 -17.46
C PRO A 237 -12.77 -13.61 -18.71
N VAL A 238 -12.44 -14.83 -19.11
CA VAL A 238 -11.49 -15.04 -20.21
C VAL A 238 -12.26 -15.33 -21.50
N GLY A 239 -11.92 -14.62 -22.57
CA GLY A 239 -12.56 -14.76 -23.86
C GLY A 239 -11.84 -15.75 -24.77
N LEU A 240 -12.56 -16.35 -25.73
CA LEU A 240 -11.99 -17.33 -26.67
C LEU A 240 -10.89 -16.73 -27.58
N GLU A 241 -10.84 -15.41 -27.73
CA GLU A 241 -9.80 -14.70 -28.45
C GLU A 241 -8.41 -14.85 -27.83
N THR A 242 -8.35 -15.22 -26.55
CA THR A 242 -7.10 -15.47 -25.82
C THR A 242 -6.59 -16.90 -26.02
N VAL A 243 -7.36 -17.78 -26.68
CA VAL A 243 -6.95 -19.18 -26.80
C VAL A 243 -6.04 -19.37 -28.01
N ILE A 244 -4.82 -19.85 -27.77
CA ILE A 244 -3.82 -20.10 -28.83
C ILE A 244 -3.08 -21.42 -28.59
N GLU A 245 -2.41 -21.96 -29.62
CA GLU A 245 -1.52 -23.12 -29.46
C GLU A 245 -0.23 -22.72 -28.73
N ALA A 246 0.17 -23.54 -27.73
CA ALA A 246 1.41 -23.38 -27.00
C ALA A 246 2.61 -23.44 -27.95
N ARG A 247 3.55 -22.51 -27.77
CA ARG A 247 4.75 -22.42 -28.59
C ARG A 247 5.93 -22.94 -27.82
N VAL A 248 6.86 -23.56 -28.54
CA VAL A 248 8.13 -23.99 -27.98
C VAL A 248 9.21 -23.01 -28.40
N ASP A 249 9.93 -22.45 -27.44
CA ASP A 249 11.06 -21.58 -27.70
C ASP A 249 12.14 -22.38 -28.48
N PRO A 250 12.58 -21.88 -29.65
CA PRO A 250 13.47 -22.63 -30.53
C PRO A 250 14.91 -22.76 -30.01
N VAL A 251 15.27 -22.02 -28.96
CA VAL A 251 16.61 -21.98 -28.36
C VAL A 251 16.68 -22.86 -27.13
N SER A 252 15.73 -22.72 -26.20
CA SER A 252 15.68 -23.47 -24.95
C SER A 252 15.00 -24.83 -25.11
N GLY A 253 14.08 -24.95 -26.07
CA GLY A 253 13.21 -26.11 -26.21
C GLY A 253 12.11 -26.20 -25.14
N ALA A 254 11.96 -25.16 -24.31
CA ALA A 254 10.88 -25.04 -23.32
C ALA A 254 9.65 -24.37 -23.93
N PHE A 255 8.48 -24.54 -23.31
CA PHE A 255 7.29 -23.79 -23.72
C PHE A 255 7.46 -22.29 -23.43
N GLU A 256 7.00 -21.46 -24.36
CA GLU A 256 6.86 -20.03 -24.16
C GLU A 256 5.75 -19.79 -23.14
N VAL A 257 6.10 -19.09 -22.06
CA VAL A 257 5.14 -18.61 -21.07
C VAL A 257 4.44 -17.40 -21.64
N ILE A 258 3.11 -17.46 -21.71
CA ILE A 258 2.26 -16.35 -22.14
C ILE A 258 1.20 -16.18 -21.06
N GLU A 259 1.29 -15.07 -20.34
CA GLU A 259 0.34 -14.70 -19.28
C GLU A 259 -1.02 -14.32 -19.88
N ASP A 260 -2.06 -14.36 -19.05
CA ASP A 260 -3.45 -14.00 -19.39
C ASP A 260 -4.04 -14.71 -20.61
N THR A 261 -3.51 -15.89 -20.93
CA THR A 261 -3.76 -16.61 -22.18
C THR A 261 -4.01 -18.09 -21.89
N LEU A 262 -5.05 -18.66 -22.49
CA LEU A 262 -5.25 -20.11 -22.48
C LEU A 262 -4.46 -20.75 -23.63
N LEU A 263 -3.57 -21.67 -23.30
CA LEU A 263 -2.67 -22.33 -24.24
C LEU A 263 -3.12 -23.76 -24.50
N LEU A 264 -3.43 -24.10 -25.74
CA LEU A 264 -3.66 -25.48 -26.18
C LEU A 264 -2.33 -26.24 -26.25
N PRO A 265 -2.32 -27.55 -25.95
CA PRO A 265 -1.10 -28.35 -26.06
C PRO A 265 -0.57 -28.38 -27.50
N PRO A 266 0.72 -28.67 -27.71
CA PRO A 266 1.32 -28.69 -29.04
C PRO A 266 0.62 -29.67 -29.96
N SER A 267 0.48 -29.30 -31.24
CA SER A 267 -0.21 -30.11 -32.26
C SER A 267 0.42 -31.50 -32.52
N ILE A 268 1.67 -31.72 -32.13
CA ILE A 268 2.36 -33.02 -32.23
C ILE A 268 3.03 -33.35 -30.89
N VAL A 269 2.64 -34.49 -30.33
CA VAL A 269 3.27 -35.09 -29.14
C VAL A 269 3.79 -36.48 -29.51
N GLU A 270 5.09 -36.72 -29.33
CA GLU A 270 5.73 -38.00 -29.64
C GLU A 270 6.07 -38.77 -28.37
N LEU A 271 5.53 -39.99 -28.24
CA LEU A 271 5.74 -40.86 -27.09
C LEU A 271 6.48 -42.14 -27.47
N SER A 272 7.14 -42.77 -26.49
CA SER A 272 7.71 -44.09 -26.68
C SER A 272 6.64 -45.19 -26.78
N CYS A 273 6.96 -46.30 -27.45
CA CYS A 273 6.00 -47.39 -27.63
C CYS A 273 5.51 -47.96 -26.30
N GLY A 274 4.19 -48.05 -26.14
CA GLY A 274 3.56 -48.59 -24.93
C GLY A 274 3.33 -47.58 -23.82
N ALA A 275 3.66 -46.30 -24.04
CA ALA A 275 3.24 -45.22 -23.16
C ALA A 275 1.71 -45.11 -23.09
N ASP A 276 1.21 -44.61 -21.96
CA ASP A 276 -0.20 -44.24 -21.82
C ASP A 276 -0.48 -42.99 -22.68
N LEU A 277 -1.62 -43.01 -23.38
CA LEU A 277 -2.02 -41.97 -24.32
C LEU A 277 -3.10 -41.06 -23.72
N SER A 278 -3.60 -41.34 -22.51
CA SER A 278 -4.50 -40.41 -21.83
C SER A 278 -3.77 -39.08 -21.54
N PRO A 279 -4.50 -37.96 -21.37
CA PRO A 279 -3.88 -36.71 -20.93
C PRO A 279 -3.00 -36.90 -19.68
N GLU A 280 -3.49 -37.63 -18.67
CA GLU A 280 -2.75 -37.92 -17.43
C GLU A 280 -1.47 -38.72 -17.71
N GLY A 281 -1.57 -39.71 -18.60
CA GLY A 281 -0.43 -40.52 -19.05
C GLY A 281 0.64 -39.73 -19.81
N ILE A 282 0.20 -38.75 -20.62
CA ILE A 282 1.11 -37.83 -21.33
C ILE A 282 1.79 -36.90 -20.33
N THR A 283 1.03 -36.32 -19.39
CA THR A 283 1.56 -35.49 -18.31
C THR A 283 2.66 -36.25 -17.56
N ALA A 284 2.35 -37.44 -17.04
CA ALA A 284 3.33 -38.26 -16.31
C ALA A 284 4.53 -38.73 -17.16
N PHE A 285 4.41 -38.75 -18.49
CA PHE A 285 5.53 -39.12 -19.37
C PHE A 285 6.53 -37.97 -19.54
N PHE A 286 6.05 -36.73 -19.60
CA PHE A 286 6.88 -35.54 -19.81
C PHE A 286 7.26 -34.83 -18.51
N ASP A 287 6.61 -35.18 -17.41
CA ASP A 287 6.94 -34.71 -16.08
C ASP A 287 8.37 -35.12 -15.65
N ASN A 288 9.11 -34.20 -15.07
CA ASN A 288 10.49 -34.42 -14.70
C ASN A 288 10.58 -35.11 -13.33
N PRO A 289 11.02 -36.39 -13.24
CA PRO A 289 11.06 -37.11 -11.96
C PRO A 289 12.14 -36.60 -11.00
N ALA A 290 12.95 -35.62 -11.39
CA ALA A 290 13.95 -34.99 -10.55
C ALA A 290 13.43 -33.75 -9.81
N THR A 291 12.30 -33.19 -10.24
CA THR A 291 11.56 -32.15 -9.53
C THR A 291 10.47 -32.79 -8.68
N VAL A 292 10.05 -32.08 -7.63
CA VAL A 292 8.94 -32.50 -6.78
C VAL A 292 7.83 -31.49 -7.02
N ASP A 293 6.66 -32.01 -7.37
CA ASP A 293 5.44 -31.22 -7.46
C ASP A 293 5.10 -30.74 -6.06
N GLN A 294 5.16 -29.42 -5.84
CA GLN A 294 4.94 -28.81 -4.53
C GLN A 294 3.50 -28.35 -4.39
N ASP A 295 2.93 -28.63 -3.22
CA ASP A 295 1.56 -28.32 -2.84
C ASP A 295 1.39 -26.91 -2.25
N THR A 296 0.15 -26.47 -2.24
CA THR A 296 -0.27 -25.09 -2.01
C THR A 296 -0.29 -24.70 -0.52
N ASN A 297 -0.28 -25.67 0.40
CA ASN A 297 -0.45 -25.42 1.83
C ASN A 297 0.75 -25.88 2.70
N ASP A 298 1.81 -26.44 2.10
CA ASP A 298 3.02 -26.96 2.76
C ASP A 298 2.69 -28.04 3.81
N ASP A 299 1.58 -28.76 3.63
CA ASP A 299 1.20 -29.89 4.48
C ASP A 299 1.91 -31.21 4.10
N ARG A 300 2.65 -31.18 2.98
CA ARG A 300 3.51 -32.25 2.45
C ARG A 300 2.71 -33.43 1.89
N ILE A 301 1.57 -33.16 1.28
CA ILE A 301 0.72 -34.11 0.58
C ILE A 301 0.78 -33.75 -0.91
N ASP A 302 1.24 -34.67 -1.75
CA ASP A 302 1.38 -34.39 -3.17
C ASP A 302 0.02 -34.34 -3.90
N PRO A 303 -0.08 -33.65 -5.06
CA PRO A 303 -1.29 -33.64 -5.87
C PRO A 303 -1.75 -35.05 -6.33
N ASP A 304 -0.86 -36.06 -6.40
CA ASP A 304 -1.23 -37.45 -6.67
C ASP A 304 -1.87 -38.18 -5.46
N GLU A 305 -1.79 -37.61 -4.26
CA GLU A 305 -2.47 -38.02 -3.03
C GLU A 305 -3.86 -37.36 -2.84
N LEU A 306 -4.39 -36.69 -3.88
CA LEU A 306 -5.70 -36.02 -3.92
C LEU A 306 -5.79 -34.74 -3.07
N ASP A 307 -4.67 -34.06 -2.82
CA ASP A 307 -4.73 -32.67 -2.37
C ASP A 307 -5.14 -31.75 -3.53
N ILE A 308 -5.95 -30.73 -3.25
CA ILE A 308 -6.38 -29.75 -4.24
C ILE A 308 -5.47 -28.53 -4.12
N ASP A 309 -4.50 -28.46 -5.02
CA ASP A 309 -3.60 -27.33 -5.14
C ASP A 309 -4.25 -26.15 -5.87
N LEU A 310 -4.03 -24.93 -5.35
CA LEU A 310 -4.30 -23.73 -6.13
C LEU A 310 -3.27 -23.54 -7.25
N VAL A 311 -2.01 -23.93 -7.02
CA VAL A 311 -0.93 -23.87 -8.00
C VAL A 311 -0.12 -25.15 -7.92
N VAL A 312 -0.18 -25.99 -8.96
CA VAL A 312 0.69 -27.15 -9.11
C VAL A 312 2.04 -26.69 -9.66
N GLU A 313 3.10 -26.84 -8.88
CA GLU A 313 4.45 -26.41 -9.26
C GLU A 313 5.23 -27.55 -9.90
N ASN A 314 6.15 -27.23 -10.81
CA ASN A 314 7.10 -28.18 -11.42
C ASN A 314 6.51 -29.34 -12.24
N ASN A 315 5.20 -29.42 -12.44
CA ASN A 315 4.63 -30.44 -13.31
C ASN A 315 4.74 -30.02 -14.79
N GLU A 316 5.91 -30.23 -15.39
CA GLU A 316 6.18 -29.77 -16.77
C GLU A 316 5.36 -30.54 -17.82
N GLY A 317 4.81 -31.69 -17.43
CA GLY A 317 3.97 -32.53 -18.27
C GLY A 317 2.64 -31.89 -18.67
N ILE A 318 2.11 -30.96 -17.86
CA ILE A 318 0.80 -30.33 -18.09
C ILE A 318 0.73 -29.68 -19.48
N ALA A 319 1.77 -28.92 -19.86
CA ALA A 319 1.81 -28.19 -21.11
C ALA A 319 1.78 -29.08 -22.37
N TYR A 320 2.16 -30.36 -22.24
CA TYR A 320 2.10 -31.34 -23.32
C TYR A 320 0.73 -31.98 -23.49
N ALA A 321 -0.07 -32.01 -22.42
CA ALA A 321 -1.27 -32.84 -22.36
C ALA A 321 -2.56 -32.04 -22.38
N TYR A 322 -2.64 -30.92 -21.66
CA TYR A 322 -3.87 -30.19 -21.41
C TYR A 322 -3.82 -28.76 -21.96
N PRO A 323 -5.00 -28.18 -22.29
CA PRO A 323 -5.15 -26.73 -22.29
C PRO A 323 -4.73 -26.20 -20.91
N HIS A 324 -3.93 -25.14 -20.88
CA HIS A 324 -3.33 -24.64 -19.63
C HIS A 324 -3.17 -23.13 -19.65
N TYR A 325 -3.02 -22.53 -18.47
CA TYR A 325 -2.60 -21.15 -18.26
C TYR A 325 -1.39 -21.14 -17.32
N TYR A 326 -0.68 -20.02 -17.23
CA TYR A 326 0.50 -19.90 -16.37
C TYR A 326 0.18 -19.07 -15.13
N ILE A 327 0.64 -19.55 -13.97
CA ILE A 327 0.56 -18.83 -12.68
C ILE A 327 1.91 -18.96 -11.97
N GLU A 328 2.36 -17.88 -11.35
CA GLU A 328 3.52 -17.90 -10.45
C GLU A 328 3.25 -18.82 -9.24
N GLY A 329 4.24 -19.62 -8.89
CA GLY A 329 4.29 -20.38 -7.65
C GLY A 329 5.16 -19.70 -6.59
N ARG A 330 5.46 -20.45 -5.54
CA ARG A 330 6.33 -20.17 -4.42
C ARG A 330 7.74 -20.74 -4.63
N ASN A 331 7.92 -22.00 -5.01
CA ASN A 331 9.26 -22.62 -5.04
C ASN A 331 9.47 -23.75 -6.08
N PRO A 332 10.04 -23.45 -7.26
CA PRO A 332 10.50 -22.14 -7.68
C PRO A 332 9.30 -21.22 -7.87
N SER A 333 9.54 -19.90 -7.87
CA SER A 333 8.44 -18.94 -8.01
C SER A 333 7.65 -19.09 -9.32
N GLY A 334 8.11 -19.92 -10.25
CA GLY A 334 7.40 -20.15 -11.51
C GLY A 334 7.74 -19.08 -12.54
N PRO A 335 6.89 -18.94 -13.58
CA PRO A 335 5.51 -19.43 -13.65
C PRO A 335 5.36 -20.92 -14.00
N HIS A 336 4.24 -21.52 -13.59
CA HIS A 336 3.93 -22.95 -13.72
C HIS A 336 2.62 -23.17 -14.50
N ALA A 337 2.59 -24.18 -15.36
CA ALA A 337 1.42 -24.51 -16.18
C ALA A 337 0.31 -25.15 -15.32
N GLN A 338 -0.87 -24.56 -15.33
CA GLN A 338 -2.06 -25.05 -14.61
C GLN A 338 -3.06 -25.66 -15.60
N ALA A 339 -3.39 -26.94 -15.41
CA ALA A 339 -4.25 -27.68 -16.32
C ALA A 339 -5.71 -27.19 -16.26
N VAL A 340 -6.33 -27.03 -17.43
CA VAL A 340 -7.78 -26.83 -17.59
C VAL A 340 -8.40 -28.13 -18.10
N ASN A 341 -8.78 -29.00 -17.17
CA ASN A 341 -9.28 -30.35 -17.46
C ASN A 341 -10.78 -30.55 -17.15
N THR A 342 -11.45 -29.53 -16.63
CA THR A 342 -12.90 -29.52 -16.35
C THR A 342 -13.50 -28.14 -16.62
N GLU A 343 -13.73 -27.35 -15.57
CA GLU A 343 -14.25 -25.99 -15.62
C GLU A 343 -13.32 -25.07 -14.83
N VAL A 344 -12.74 -24.09 -15.52
CA VAL A 344 -11.93 -23.03 -14.91
C VAL A 344 -12.51 -21.70 -15.41
N CYS A 345 -12.84 -20.82 -14.48
CA CYS A 345 -13.56 -19.58 -14.76
C CYS A 345 -14.87 -19.82 -15.53
N ASN A 346 -14.95 -19.29 -16.76
CA ASN A 346 -16.06 -19.43 -17.69
C ASN A 346 -15.79 -20.43 -18.83
N PHE A 347 -14.66 -21.14 -18.80
CA PHE A 347 -14.34 -22.18 -19.78
C PHE A 347 -14.69 -23.56 -19.27
N ILE A 348 -15.26 -24.36 -20.17
CA ILE A 348 -15.46 -25.79 -20.00
C ILE A 348 -14.64 -26.48 -21.08
N VAL A 349 -13.79 -27.41 -20.67
CA VAL A 349 -12.89 -28.12 -21.58
C VAL A 349 -13.25 -29.60 -21.63
N ALA A 350 -13.23 -30.17 -22.83
CA ALA A 350 -13.38 -31.59 -23.08
C ALA A 350 -12.45 -32.03 -24.21
N TYR A 351 -12.22 -33.34 -24.36
CA TYR A 351 -11.47 -33.87 -25.49
C TYR A 351 -12.14 -35.11 -26.09
N THR A 352 -11.85 -35.36 -27.37
CA THR A 352 -12.19 -36.61 -28.04
C THR A 352 -10.97 -37.18 -28.75
N ASP A 353 -10.83 -38.50 -28.68
CA ASP A 353 -9.71 -39.22 -29.28
C ASP A 353 -10.20 -40.10 -30.43
N GLN A 354 -9.51 -40.00 -31.57
CA GLN A 354 -9.67 -40.89 -32.70
C GLN A 354 -8.37 -41.68 -32.94
N GLU A 355 -8.42 -42.99 -32.71
CA GLU A 355 -7.32 -43.88 -33.10
C GLU A 355 -7.23 -44.02 -34.62
N ILE A 356 -6.04 -43.80 -35.18
CA ILE A 356 -5.75 -43.98 -36.60
C ILE A 356 -4.89 -45.22 -36.78
N ASP A 357 -5.40 -46.18 -37.54
CA ASP A 357 -4.68 -47.39 -37.90
C ASP A 357 -3.65 -47.08 -39.01
N ALA A 358 -2.55 -46.43 -38.62
CA ALA A 358 -1.48 -45.96 -39.51
C ALA A 358 -0.21 -46.79 -39.37
N CYS A 359 -0.33 -48.10 -39.11
CA CYS A 359 0.82 -48.99 -39.06
C CYS A 359 1.27 -49.33 -40.50
N ALA A 360 2.39 -48.76 -40.94
CA ALA A 360 3.13 -49.31 -42.08
C ALA A 360 3.54 -50.76 -41.79
N PRO A 361 3.69 -51.64 -42.81
CA PRO A 361 4.15 -53.01 -42.60
C PRO A 361 5.51 -53.03 -41.88
N GLY A 362 5.52 -53.45 -40.61
CA GLY A 362 6.72 -53.51 -39.75
C GLY A 362 6.62 -52.78 -38.40
N CYS A 363 5.58 -51.98 -38.16
CA CYS A 363 5.35 -51.32 -36.86
C CYS A 363 4.49 -52.21 -35.96
N TYR A 364 5.10 -53.11 -35.20
CA TYR A 364 4.39 -53.90 -34.19
C TYR A 364 4.18 -53.07 -32.92
N GLY A 365 3.07 -52.33 -32.84
CA GLY A 365 2.61 -51.67 -31.60
C GLY A 365 2.61 -50.14 -31.59
N ASN A 366 2.95 -49.47 -32.70
CA ASN A 366 2.82 -48.01 -32.77
C ASN A 366 1.34 -47.64 -32.91
N ARG A 367 0.87 -46.71 -32.08
CA ARG A 367 -0.49 -46.15 -32.17
C ARG A 367 -0.39 -44.70 -32.59
N LYS A 368 -1.38 -44.23 -33.36
CA LYS A 368 -1.57 -42.79 -33.61
C LYS A 368 -2.94 -42.41 -33.10
N VAL A 369 -3.00 -41.38 -32.27
CA VAL A 369 -4.25 -40.81 -31.77
C VAL A 369 -4.32 -39.39 -32.30
N LEU A 370 -5.46 -39.04 -32.91
CA LEU A 370 -5.82 -37.67 -33.18
C LEU A 370 -6.71 -37.22 -32.02
N ARG A 371 -6.21 -36.28 -31.22
CA ARG A 371 -6.98 -35.65 -30.13
C ARG A 371 -7.50 -34.30 -30.58
N THR A 372 -8.78 -34.05 -30.32
CA THR A 372 -9.42 -32.75 -30.52
C THR A 372 -9.84 -32.22 -29.15
N TRP A 373 -9.33 -31.05 -28.78
CA TRP A 373 -9.70 -30.35 -27.56
C TRP A 373 -10.83 -29.38 -27.86
N THR A 374 -11.99 -29.58 -27.24
CA THR A 374 -13.11 -28.65 -27.33
C THR A 374 -13.05 -27.70 -26.14
N VAL A 375 -12.85 -26.40 -26.40
CA VAL A 375 -12.93 -25.34 -25.38
C VAL A 375 -14.23 -24.57 -25.61
N LEU A 376 -15.17 -24.71 -24.68
CA LEU A 376 -16.45 -24.02 -24.69
C LEU A 376 -16.40 -22.84 -23.74
N GLU A 377 -16.72 -21.65 -24.24
CA GLU A 377 -17.00 -20.48 -23.40
C GLU A 377 -18.47 -20.51 -22.98
N SER A 378 -18.73 -20.78 -21.69
CA SER A 378 -20.08 -21.04 -21.20
C SER A 378 -21.03 -19.85 -21.32
N CYS A 379 -20.48 -18.64 -21.40
CA CYS A 379 -21.21 -17.38 -21.43
C CYS A 379 -21.77 -17.02 -22.81
N SER A 380 -20.95 -17.13 -23.85
CA SER A 380 -21.40 -16.93 -25.23
C SER A 380 -21.93 -18.20 -25.90
N ALA A 381 -21.67 -19.38 -25.31
CA ALA A 381 -21.87 -20.70 -25.90
C ALA A 381 -21.10 -20.92 -27.22
N ASN A 382 -20.10 -20.08 -27.50
CA ASN A 382 -19.15 -20.30 -28.58
C ASN A 382 -18.08 -21.29 -28.13
N TYR A 383 -17.46 -21.96 -29.10
CA TYR A 383 -16.40 -22.93 -28.82
C TYR A 383 -15.36 -22.95 -29.94
N ILE A 384 -14.19 -23.49 -29.62
CA ILE A 384 -13.13 -23.86 -30.56
C ILE A 384 -12.80 -25.36 -30.44
N GLU A 385 -12.22 -25.94 -31.49
CA GLU A 385 -11.82 -27.35 -31.61
C GLU A 385 -10.43 -27.50 -32.23
#